data_AF-A0A2E6YAZ9-F1
#
_entry.id   AF-A0A2E6YAZ9-F1
#
_cell.length_a   1.000
_cell.length_b   1.000
_cell.length_c   1.000
_cell.angle_alpha   90.00
_cell.angle_beta   90.00
_cell.angle_gamma   90.00
#
_symmetry.space_group_name_H-M   'P 1'
#
loop_
_entity.id
_entity.type
_entity.pdbx_description
1 polymer ?
#
loop_
_entity_poly.entity_id
_entity_poly.type
_entity_poly.pdbx_seq_one_letter_code
_entity_poly.pdbx_strand_id
1 'polypeptide(L)'
;MDTAEGEAGTLLRARVAVTTASWRDALAGRLGDAWEVTLADDTPDAPLPDLLVLARETDASALAVVAGLKRRAATGGARLPLVAPCAADGDPDAPGGMLHPDALLPVENDGRTGDRLAAVLRASVRLEETILRHRSLPRLAHDDQPTVPASAAHVLVHGDSAALADAARARGLAIAPHGVLSPEAALARLETGPADALVLDAPAARIAHMLEALDRDPRHMHLPTLVIARDAASRVAALEHGASDVALAEAAPRDIGRRLQLLLGAQARRRLADARLERFRRSVHDGGDALAPEDIEAYRRVLTAALKLRGRAPLEVRLEEVHPGPRELHLANDGIFPPPARDPVLTTALAASREEDFVARVKGSGGLAILRDSDALDALRRRIAAIVDQTRFG
;
A
#
# COMPACT_ATOMS: atom_id res chain seq x y z
N MET A 1 -33.34 14.09 -5.35
CA MET A 1 -32.03 14.77 -5.28
C MET A 1 -31.53 14.55 -3.87
N ASP A 2 -31.00 13.35 -3.65
CA ASP A 2 -30.28 12.94 -2.44
C ASP A 2 -28.99 12.32 -2.96
N THR A 3 -27.89 12.92 -2.54
CA THR A 3 -26.55 12.78 -3.09
C THR A 3 -25.74 11.74 -2.33
N ALA A 4 -24.91 11.01 -3.10
CA ALA A 4 -23.67 10.36 -2.68
C ALA A 4 -23.79 9.17 -1.72
N GLU A 5 -24.16 8.01 -2.26
CA GLU A 5 -23.55 6.75 -1.84
C GLU A 5 -22.06 6.83 -2.18
N GLY A 6 -21.27 7.33 -1.23
CA GLY A 6 -19.83 7.32 -1.29
C GLY A 6 -19.33 5.89 -1.43
N GLU A 7 -18.37 5.70 -2.33
CA GLU A 7 -17.64 4.47 -2.63
C GLU A 7 -17.33 3.69 -1.35
N ALA A 8 -18.19 2.73 -1.01
CA ALA A 8 -17.92 1.73 0.00
C ALA A 8 -16.69 0.96 -0.48
N GLY A 9 -15.54 1.31 0.09
CA GLY A 9 -14.25 0.73 -0.23
C GLY A 9 -14.38 -0.77 -0.30
N THR A 10 -13.87 -1.36 -1.38
CA THR A 10 -13.72 -2.82 -1.51
C THR A 10 -13.16 -3.35 -0.20
N LEU A 11 -14.01 -3.96 0.61
CA LEU A 11 -13.64 -4.49 1.92
C LEU A 11 -12.59 -5.56 1.64
N LEU A 12 -11.34 -5.24 1.93
CA LEU A 12 -10.25 -6.20 1.79
C LEU A 12 -10.49 -7.27 2.86
N ARG A 13 -10.95 -8.45 2.46
CA ARG A 13 -11.00 -9.60 3.35
C ARG A 13 -9.58 -9.99 3.70
N ALA A 14 -9.22 -9.86 4.97
CA ALA A 14 -7.86 -10.11 5.42
C ALA A 14 -7.82 -10.85 6.75
N ARG A 15 -6.85 -11.77 6.87
CA ARG A 15 -6.51 -12.42 8.13
C ARG A 15 -5.46 -11.63 8.86
N VAL A 16 -5.76 -11.23 10.08
CA VAL A 16 -4.84 -10.52 10.97
C VAL A 16 -4.51 -11.43 12.11
N ALA A 17 -3.23 -11.77 12.28
CA ALA A 17 -2.82 -12.45 13.49
C ALA A 17 -2.27 -11.44 14.50
N VAL A 18 -2.71 -11.56 15.73
CA VAL A 18 -2.24 -10.74 16.84
C VAL A 18 -1.42 -11.58 17.82
N THR A 19 -0.48 -10.96 18.52
CA THR A 19 0.39 -11.69 19.45
C THR A 19 -0.25 -11.98 20.81
N THR A 20 -1.37 -11.35 21.17
CA THR A 20 -2.03 -11.56 22.48
C THR A 20 -3.55 -11.59 22.37
N ALA A 21 -4.19 -12.36 23.25
CA ALA A 21 -5.65 -12.53 23.25
C ALA A 21 -6.40 -11.22 23.58
N SER A 22 -5.85 -10.40 24.47
CA SER A 22 -6.45 -9.12 24.84
C SER A 22 -6.57 -8.17 23.66
N TRP A 23 -5.57 -8.14 22.78
CA TRP A 23 -5.61 -7.36 21.54
C TRP A 23 -6.49 -7.98 20.48
N ARG A 24 -6.66 -9.31 20.44
CA ARG A 24 -7.47 -10.00 19.44
C ARG A 24 -8.91 -9.51 19.49
N ASP A 25 -9.50 -9.58 20.68
CA ASP A 25 -10.92 -9.27 20.87
C ASP A 25 -11.15 -7.75 20.74
N ALA A 26 -10.22 -6.93 21.23
CA ALA A 26 -10.26 -5.48 21.08
C ALA A 26 -10.16 -5.04 19.61
N LEU A 27 -9.31 -5.69 18.81
CA LEU A 27 -9.14 -5.38 17.40
C LEU A 27 -10.32 -5.91 16.57
N ALA A 28 -10.82 -7.12 16.87
CA ALA A 28 -12.00 -7.68 16.22
C ALA A 28 -13.22 -6.75 16.36
N GLY A 29 -13.45 -6.20 17.55
CA GLY A 29 -14.52 -5.22 17.78
C GLY A 29 -14.37 -3.90 17.01
N ARG A 30 -13.16 -3.56 16.52
CA ARG A 30 -12.89 -2.32 15.76
C ARG A 30 -12.90 -2.52 14.25
N LEU A 31 -12.61 -3.73 13.76
CA LEU A 31 -12.38 -3.98 12.34
C LEU A 31 -13.65 -4.37 11.56
N GLY A 32 -14.68 -4.88 12.24
CA GLY A 32 -15.92 -5.34 11.60
C GLY A 32 -15.74 -6.64 10.79
N ASP A 33 -16.77 -7.02 10.03
CA ASP A 33 -16.90 -8.37 9.43
C ASP A 33 -15.92 -8.68 8.29
N ALA A 34 -15.20 -7.67 7.78
CA ALA A 34 -14.23 -7.86 6.71
C ALA A 34 -12.89 -8.45 7.18
N TRP A 35 -12.69 -8.61 8.48
CA TRP A 35 -11.40 -9.00 9.04
C TRP A 35 -11.53 -10.24 9.91
N GLU A 36 -10.76 -11.27 9.58
CA GLU A 36 -10.62 -12.45 10.43
C GLU A 36 -9.43 -12.22 11.36
N VAL A 37 -9.69 -12.05 12.66
CA VAL A 37 -8.63 -11.79 13.66
C VAL A 37 -8.34 -13.08 14.44
N THR A 38 -7.11 -13.55 14.36
CA THR A 38 -6.65 -14.79 15.01
C THR A 38 -5.47 -14.53 15.95
N LEU A 39 -5.14 -15.51 16.80
CA LEU A 39 -3.87 -15.51 17.51
C LEU A 39 -2.76 -15.97 16.58
N ALA A 40 -1.57 -15.38 16.73
CA ALA A 40 -0.39 -15.80 15.99
C ALA A 40 -0.03 -17.25 16.30
N ASP A 41 0.08 -18.07 15.25
CA ASP A 41 0.41 -19.48 15.29
C ASP A 41 1.52 -19.76 14.27
N ASP A 42 2.69 -20.18 14.74
CA ASP A 42 3.86 -20.49 13.91
C ASP A 42 3.98 -21.97 13.51
N THR A 43 2.96 -22.79 13.78
CA THR A 43 2.95 -24.19 13.34
C THR A 43 3.22 -24.27 11.83
N PRO A 44 4.07 -25.21 11.36
CA PRO A 44 4.51 -25.27 9.97
C PRO A 44 3.37 -25.34 8.95
N ASP A 45 2.26 -25.98 9.31
CA ASP A 45 1.10 -26.21 8.44
C ASP A 45 0.05 -25.09 8.53
N ALA A 46 0.14 -24.20 9.52
CA ALA A 46 -0.80 -23.09 9.64
C ALA A 46 -0.64 -22.11 8.45
N PRO A 47 -1.74 -21.71 7.79
CA PRO A 47 -1.70 -20.64 6.81
C PRO A 47 -1.17 -19.34 7.42
N LEU A 48 -0.26 -18.67 6.71
CA LEU A 48 0.20 -17.34 7.08
C LEU A 48 -0.96 -16.35 7.07
N PRO A 49 -1.03 -15.44 8.07
CA PRO A 49 -1.94 -14.31 8.01
C PRO A 49 -1.51 -13.33 6.91
N ASP A 50 -2.39 -12.40 6.56
CA ASP A 50 -2.07 -11.30 5.64
C ASP A 50 -1.31 -10.18 6.36
N LEU A 51 -1.53 -10.04 7.67
CA LEU A 51 -0.97 -8.99 8.52
C LEU A 51 -0.64 -9.54 9.92
N LEU A 52 0.46 -9.08 10.51
CA LEU A 52 0.75 -9.28 11.93
C LEU A 52 0.56 -7.98 12.71
N VAL A 53 -0.06 -8.05 13.89
CA VAL A 53 -0.17 -6.94 14.83
C VAL A 53 0.45 -7.34 16.17
N LEU A 54 1.44 -6.56 16.62
CA LEU A 54 1.99 -6.72 17.97
C LEU A 54 1.06 -6.09 19.01
N ALA A 55 1.05 -6.67 20.19
CA ALA A 55 0.49 -6.04 21.38
C ALA A 55 1.53 -5.14 22.06
N ARG A 56 1.08 -4.22 22.93
CA ARG A 56 1.96 -3.34 23.71
C ARG A 56 2.89 -4.13 24.63
N GLU A 57 2.36 -5.18 25.25
CA GLU A 57 3.08 -6.08 26.16
C GLU A 57 3.38 -7.39 25.44
N THR A 58 4.30 -7.34 24.47
CA THR A 58 4.74 -8.54 23.76
C THR A 58 5.99 -9.09 24.45
N ASP A 59 5.94 -10.33 24.93
CA ASP A 59 7.08 -11.01 25.52
C ASP A 59 8.04 -11.58 24.46
N ALA A 60 9.18 -12.11 24.93
CA ALA A 60 10.19 -12.69 24.05
C ALA A 60 9.68 -13.91 23.24
N SER A 61 8.72 -14.67 23.77
CA SER A 61 8.14 -15.84 23.09
C SER A 61 7.30 -15.40 21.91
N ALA A 62 6.42 -14.42 22.11
CA ALA A 62 5.60 -13.85 21.04
C ALA A 62 6.46 -13.14 19.97
N LEU A 63 7.55 -12.47 20.34
CA LEU A 63 8.51 -11.93 19.37
C LEU A 63 9.20 -13.03 18.56
N ALA A 64 9.51 -14.18 19.17
CA ALA A 64 10.09 -15.33 18.47
C ALA A 64 9.11 -15.93 17.44
N VAL A 65 7.82 -16.06 17.80
CA VAL A 65 6.74 -16.49 16.90
C VAL A 65 6.64 -15.55 15.70
N VAL A 66 6.57 -14.23 15.94
CA VAL A 66 6.51 -13.22 14.87
C VAL A 66 7.73 -13.29 13.96
N ALA A 67 8.93 -13.42 14.52
CA ALA A 67 10.15 -13.58 13.74
C ALA A 67 10.14 -14.88 12.92
N GLY A 68 9.63 -15.97 13.47
CA GLY A 68 9.42 -17.25 12.78
C GLY A 68 8.48 -17.09 11.57
N LEU A 69 7.33 -16.48 11.77
CA LEU A 69 6.35 -16.20 10.72
C LEU A 69 6.93 -15.30 9.62
N LYS A 70 7.64 -14.22 9.97
CA LYS A 70 8.28 -13.33 8.98
C LYS A 70 9.38 -14.06 8.20
N ARG A 71 10.18 -14.92 8.85
CA ARG A 71 11.18 -15.76 8.16
C ARG A 71 10.51 -16.74 7.21
N ARG A 72 9.46 -17.44 7.65
CA ARG A 72 8.69 -18.37 6.81
C ARG A 72 8.14 -17.68 5.57
N ALA A 73 7.54 -16.50 5.74
CA ALA A 73 7.06 -15.67 4.64
C ALA A 73 8.20 -15.34 3.65
N ALA A 74 9.31 -14.81 4.15
CA ALA A 74 10.44 -14.39 3.33
C ALA A 74 11.06 -15.56 2.54
N THR A 75 11.28 -16.71 3.17
CA THR A 75 11.81 -17.92 2.52
C THR A 75 10.88 -18.43 1.42
N GLY A 76 9.57 -18.38 1.65
CA GLY A 76 8.57 -18.76 0.65
C GLY A 76 8.25 -17.67 -0.37
N GLY A 77 8.97 -16.54 -0.36
CA GLY A 77 8.80 -15.44 -1.31
C GLY A 77 7.57 -14.56 -1.10
N ALA A 78 6.95 -14.63 0.08
CA ALA A 78 5.86 -13.76 0.50
C ALA A 78 6.35 -12.65 1.44
N ARG A 79 5.59 -11.56 1.52
CA ARG A 79 5.77 -10.49 2.49
C ARG A 79 4.73 -10.61 3.60
N LEU A 80 5.19 -10.51 4.85
CA LEU A 80 4.33 -10.47 6.02
C LEU A 80 4.53 -9.14 6.75
N PRO A 81 3.64 -8.15 6.50
CA PRO A 81 3.75 -6.84 7.14
C PRO A 81 3.49 -6.96 8.64
N LEU A 82 4.27 -6.20 9.40
CA LEU A 82 4.18 -6.13 10.86
C LEU A 82 3.73 -4.74 11.27
N VAL A 83 2.63 -4.65 12.00
CA VAL A 83 2.17 -3.42 12.62
C VAL A 83 2.42 -3.53 14.12
N ALA A 84 2.99 -2.50 14.70
CA ALA A 84 3.21 -2.42 16.14
C ALA A 84 2.37 -1.30 16.73
N PRO A 85 1.92 -1.40 17.98
CA PRO A 85 1.25 -0.29 18.61
C PRO A 85 2.25 0.84 18.83
N CYS A 86 1.79 2.08 18.74
CA CYS A 86 2.49 3.24 19.25
C CYS A 86 2.72 3.01 20.75
N ALA A 87 3.91 2.57 21.14
CA ALA A 87 4.25 2.54 22.55
C ALA A 87 4.15 3.99 23.05
N ALA A 88 3.32 4.24 24.07
CA ALA A 88 3.53 5.42 24.88
C ALA A 88 4.89 5.22 25.57
N ASP A 89 5.90 5.94 25.11
CA ASP A 89 7.21 6.14 25.74
C ASP A 89 8.04 4.90 26.09
N GLY A 90 7.71 3.73 25.54
CA GLY A 90 8.49 2.51 25.72
C GLY A 90 9.85 2.61 25.04
N ASP A 91 10.90 2.18 25.76
CA ASP A 91 12.30 2.20 25.31
C ASP A 91 12.43 1.62 23.88
N PRO A 92 12.78 2.44 22.87
CA PRO A 92 12.96 1.99 21.50
C PRO A 92 14.12 0.98 21.34
N ASP A 93 14.98 0.87 22.36
CA ASP A 93 16.15 -0.01 22.41
C ASP A 93 15.89 -1.26 23.28
N ALA A 94 14.64 -1.49 23.75
CA ALA A 94 14.28 -2.70 24.48
C ALA A 94 14.70 -3.95 23.67
N PRO A 95 15.21 -5.02 24.32
CA PRO A 95 15.99 -6.11 23.71
C PRO A 95 15.25 -7.02 22.70
N GLY A 96 14.08 -6.61 22.21
CA GLY A 96 13.38 -7.17 21.04
C GLY A 96 13.85 -6.62 19.68
N GLY A 97 15.01 -5.98 19.62
CA GLY A 97 15.57 -5.20 18.48
C GLY A 97 15.75 -5.90 17.12
N MET A 98 15.19 -7.10 16.92
CA MET A 98 15.19 -7.79 15.62
C MET A 98 13.96 -7.50 14.75
N LEU A 99 12.87 -6.98 15.32
CA LEU A 99 11.62 -6.79 14.58
C LEU A 99 11.34 -5.31 14.30
N HIS A 100 11.67 -4.88 13.08
CA HIS A 100 11.25 -3.59 12.57
C HIS A 100 9.79 -3.68 12.09
N PRO A 101 8.85 -2.93 12.69
CA PRO A 101 7.49 -2.84 12.17
C PRO A 101 7.51 -2.10 10.82
N ASP A 102 6.52 -2.40 9.99
CA ASP A 102 6.24 -1.71 8.73
C ASP A 102 5.43 -0.43 8.95
N ALA A 103 4.62 -0.38 10.02
CA ALA A 103 3.85 0.77 10.45
C ALA A 103 3.56 0.73 11.96
N LEU A 104 3.19 1.88 12.51
CA LEU A 104 2.68 1.98 13.87
C LEU A 104 1.16 2.16 13.86
N LEU A 105 0.50 1.58 14.85
CA LEU A 105 -0.93 1.73 15.07
C LEU A 105 -1.16 2.54 16.34
N PRO A 106 -1.92 3.65 16.29
CA PRO A 106 -2.35 4.37 17.48
C PRO A 106 -3.05 3.43 18.46
N VAL A 107 -2.89 3.68 19.76
CA VAL A 107 -3.57 2.89 20.79
C VAL A 107 -5.04 3.33 20.90
N GLU A 108 -5.26 4.61 20.63
CA GLU A 108 -6.54 5.28 20.63
C GLU A 108 -7.46 4.70 19.57
N ASN A 109 -8.75 4.57 19.90
CA ASN A 109 -9.75 4.23 18.90
C ASN A 109 -10.22 5.53 18.23
N ASP A 110 -9.86 5.70 16.97
CA ASP A 110 -10.23 6.86 16.14
C ASP A 110 -11.16 6.48 14.99
N GLY A 111 -11.71 5.27 14.99
CA GLY A 111 -12.55 4.75 13.92
C GLY A 111 -11.82 4.46 12.60
N ARG A 112 -10.54 4.86 12.43
CA ARG A 112 -9.76 4.70 11.19
C ARG A 112 -8.72 3.58 11.26
N THR A 113 -8.77 2.78 12.32
CA THR A 113 -7.87 1.62 12.50
C THR A 113 -7.94 0.67 11.29
N GLY A 114 -9.15 0.33 10.82
CA GLY A 114 -9.33 -0.53 9.66
C GLY A 114 -8.70 0.04 8.38
N ASP A 115 -8.89 1.33 8.12
CA ASP A 115 -8.33 2.01 6.95
C ASP A 115 -6.80 1.97 6.94
N ARG A 116 -6.16 2.18 8.10
CA ARG A 116 -4.70 2.13 8.23
C ARG A 116 -4.17 0.73 8.00
N LEU A 117 -4.79 -0.28 8.61
CA LEU A 117 -4.39 -1.67 8.38
C LEU A 117 -4.57 -2.05 6.90
N ALA A 118 -5.66 -1.61 6.27
CA ALA A 118 -5.90 -1.84 4.85
C ALA A 118 -4.85 -1.13 3.98
N ALA A 119 -4.43 0.08 4.33
CA ALA A 119 -3.36 0.80 3.64
C ALA A 119 -2.01 0.07 3.74
N VAL A 120 -1.65 -0.43 4.93
CA VAL A 120 -0.43 -1.24 5.14
C VAL A 120 -0.49 -2.52 4.31
N LEU A 121 -1.64 -3.21 4.30
CA LEU A 121 -1.84 -4.40 3.49
C LEU A 121 -1.72 -4.13 2.00
N ARG A 122 -2.38 -3.09 1.47
CA ARG A 122 -2.27 -2.69 0.05
C ARG A 122 -0.82 -2.39 -0.32
N ALA A 123 -0.10 -1.62 0.50
CA ALA A 123 1.32 -1.33 0.27
C ALA A 123 2.18 -2.61 0.34
N SER A 124 1.81 -3.58 1.19
CA SER A 124 2.47 -4.88 1.28
C SER A 124 2.28 -5.71 0.01
N VAL A 125 1.04 -5.83 -0.46
CA VAL A 125 0.67 -6.56 -1.68
C VAL A 125 1.39 -5.98 -2.90
N ARG A 126 1.39 -4.66 -3.07
CA ARG A 126 2.10 -3.99 -4.17
C ARG A 126 3.60 -4.28 -4.18
N LEU A 127 4.25 -4.25 -3.01
CA LEU A 127 5.67 -4.56 -2.93
C LEU A 127 5.94 -6.05 -3.17
N GLU A 128 5.10 -6.93 -2.62
CA GLU A 128 5.22 -8.38 -2.89
C GLU A 128 5.08 -8.65 -4.39
N GLU A 129 4.09 -8.07 -5.04
CA GLU A 129 3.88 -8.18 -6.47
C GLU A 129 5.08 -7.70 -7.28
N THR A 130 5.65 -6.56 -6.89
CA THR A 130 6.87 -6.03 -7.49
C THR A 130 8.03 -7.02 -7.39
N ILE A 131 8.20 -7.68 -6.24
CA ILE A 131 9.25 -8.68 -6.01
C ILE A 131 8.99 -9.94 -6.85
N LEU A 132 7.75 -10.40 -6.92
CA LEU A 132 7.35 -11.56 -7.71
C LEU A 132 7.65 -11.34 -9.19
N ARG A 133 7.16 -10.23 -9.77
CA ARG A 133 7.41 -9.87 -11.18
C ARG A 133 8.90 -9.73 -11.47
N HIS A 134 9.66 -9.08 -10.60
CA HIS A 134 11.10 -8.92 -10.77
C HIS A 134 11.85 -10.26 -10.80
N ARG A 135 11.44 -11.22 -9.97
CA ARG A 135 12.05 -12.56 -9.90
C ARG A 135 11.67 -13.44 -11.09
N SER A 136 10.45 -13.34 -11.58
CA SER A 136 9.94 -14.22 -12.64
C SER A 136 10.10 -13.67 -14.05
N LEU A 137 10.25 -12.35 -14.21
CA LEU A 137 10.29 -11.66 -15.51
C LEU A 137 11.59 -10.86 -15.67
N PRO A 138 12.76 -11.52 -15.69
CA PRO A 138 14.06 -10.84 -15.64
C PRO A 138 14.32 -9.93 -16.85
N ARG A 139 13.71 -10.21 -18.02
CA ARG A 139 13.81 -9.37 -19.22
C ARG A 139 13.22 -7.97 -19.01
N LEU A 140 12.18 -7.87 -18.18
CA LEU A 140 11.55 -6.59 -17.80
C LEU A 140 12.27 -5.91 -16.63
N ALA A 141 13.25 -6.59 -16.04
CA ALA A 141 14.02 -6.13 -14.88
C ALA A 141 15.38 -5.51 -15.21
N HIS A 142 15.87 -5.63 -16.46
CA HIS A 142 17.28 -5.37 -16.82
C HIS A 142 17.62 -3.96 -17.32
N ASP A 143 16.68 -3.02 -17.40
CA ASP A 143 17.01 -1.62 -17.77
C ASP A 143 16.93 -0.69 -16.56
N ASP A 144 17.99 0.11 -16.37
CA ASP A 144 18.26 1.10 -15.31
C ASP A 144 17.48 0.88 -14.01
N GLN A 145 18.14 0.34 -12.98
CA GLN A 145 17.58 0.36 -11.63
C GLN A 145 17.08 1.78 -11.37
N PRO A 146 15.81 1.99 -10.96
CA PRO A 146 15.44 3.26 -10.38
C PRO A 146 16.34 3.43 -9.17
N THR A 147 17.42 4.19 -9.36
CA THR A 147 18.28 4.64 -8.29
C THR A 147 17.38 5.52 -7.46
N VAL A 148 16.88 4.97 -6.35
CA VAL A 148 16.49 5.83 -5.25
C VAL A 148 17.78 6.57 -4.94
N PRO A 149 17.89 7.88 -5.22
CA PRO A 149 19.13 8.57 -4.98
C PRO A 149 19.46 8.35 -3.50
N ALA A 150 20.71 8.01 -3.19
CA ALA A 150 21.21 7.93 -1.82
C ALA A 150 21.26 9.31 -1.14
N SER A 151 20.46 10.27 -1.63
CA SER A 151 20.31 11.62 -1.11
C SER A 151 19.46 11.60 0.14
N ALA A 152 19.65 12.61 0.98
CA ALA A 152 18.80 12.86 2.13
C ALA A 152 17.31 12.91 1.74
N ALA A 153 16.44 12.36 2.57
CA ALA A 153 15.00 12.38 2.33
C ALA A 153 14.46 13.82 2.38
N HIS A 154 13.65 14.20 1.40
CA HIS A 154 13.07 15.53 1.32
C HIS A 154 11.86 15.62 2.25
N VAL A 155 12.02 16.30 3.39
CA VAL A 155 10.96 16.46 4.38
C VAL A 155 10.44 17.89 4.33
N LEU A 156 9.16 18.06 4.03
CA LEU A 156 8.49 19.36 4.13
C LEU A 156 8.02 19.55 5.57
N VAL A 157 8.22 20.75 6.13
CA VAL A 157 7.86 21.07 7.52
C VAL A 157 6.93 22.28 7.49
N HIS A 158 5.68 22.08 7.91
CA HIS A 158 4.73 23.17 8.09
C HIS A 158 4.66 23.56 9.57
N GLY A 159 5.22 24.73 9.89
CA GLY A 159 5.33 25.25 11.25
C GLY A 159 6.76 25.23 11.82
N ASP A 160 6.87 25.25 13.14
CA ASP A 160 8.16 25.27 13.85
C ASP A 160 8.47 23.88 14.36
N SER A 161 9.47 23.20 13.79
CA SER A 161 9.83 21.86 14.24
C SER A 161 11.29 21.75 14.63
N ALA A 162 11.68 22.46 15.69
CA ALA A 162 12.94 22.21 16.39
C ALA A 162 13.08 20.72 16.79
N ALA A 163 11.95 20.09 17.16
CA ALA A 163 11.86 18.67 17.49
C ALA A 163 12.33 17.76 16.35
N LEU A 164 12.07 18.13 15.08
CA LEU A 164 12.48 17.33 13.92
C LEU A 164 14.00 17.23 13.77
N ALA A 165 14.73 18.33 13.99
CA ALA A 165 16.18 18.35 13.86
C ALA A 165 16.84 17.45 14.91
N ASP A 166 16.37 17.52 16.15
CA ASP A 166 16.84 16.67 17.24
C ASP A 166 16.45 15.21 17.04
N ALA A 167 15.24 14.95 16.55
CA ALA A 167 14.76 13.63 16.22
C ALA A 167 15.58 12.96 15.10
N ALA A 168 15.87 13.70 14.02
CA ALA A 168 16.69 13.23 12.92
C ALA A 168 18.12 12.91 13.40
N ARG A 169 18.72 13.79 14.22
CA ARG A 169 20.04 13.56 14.80
C ARG A 169 20.05 12.33 15.71
N ALA A 170 19.06 12.18 16.58
CA ALA A 170 18.95 11.06 17.53
C ALA A 170 18.83 9.70 16.83
N ARG A 171 18.35 9.66 15.58
CA ARG A 171 18.20 8.45 14.76
C ARG A 171 19.20 8.35 13.61
N GLY A 172 20.11 9.31 13.46
CA GLY A 172 21.06 9.35 12.34
C GLY A 172 20.37 9.44 10.97
N LEU A 173 19.20 10.09 10.89
CA LEU A 173 18.47 10.23 9.64
C LEU A 173 19.07 11.35 8.79
N ALA A 174 19.45 11.01 7.56
CA ALA A 174 19.79 12.01 6.55
C ALA A 174 18.50 12.60 5.97
N ILE A 175 18.09 13.77 6.47
CA ILE A 175 16.94 14.52 5.96
C ILE A 175 17.34 15.90 5.44
N ALA A 176 16.63 16.37 4.42
CA ALA A 176 16.72 17.72 3.89
C ALA A 176 15.41 18.48 4.23
N PRO A 177 15.30 19.06 5.43
CA PRO A 177 14.07 19.72 5.87
C PRO A 177 13.87 21.03 5.11
N HIS A 178 12.63 21.29 4.68
CA HIS A 178 12.22 22.54 4.05
C HIS A 178 11.06 23.13 4.85
N GLY A 179 11.28 24.29 5.48
CA GLY A 179 10.26 24.95 6.30
C GLY A 179 9.31 25.82 5.47
N VAL A 180 8.02 25.76 5.79
CA VAL A 180 6.97 26.64 5.28
C VAL A 180 6.06 27.09 6.42
N LEU A 181 5.55 28.33 6.36
CA LEU A 181 4.80 28.94 7.45
C LEU A 181 3.27 28.92 7.24
N SER A 182 2.80 28.58 6.05
CA SER A 182 1.37 28.51 5.73
C SER A 182 1.01 27.24 4.95
N PRO A 183 -0.25 26.79 5.03
CA PRO A 183 -0.71 25.65 4.25
C PRO A 183 -0.55 25.83 2.74
N GLU A 184 -0.87 27.02 2.23
CA GLU A 184 -0.81 27.36 0.81
C GLU A 184 0.63 27.28 0.30
N ALA A 185 1.59 27.76 1.10
CA ALA A 185 3.01 27.66 0.77
C ALA A 185 3.49 26.20 0.74
N ALA A 186 2.97 25.34 1.63
CA ALA A 186 3.30 23.92 1.60
C ALA A 186 2.75 23.24 0.34
N LEU A 187 1.49 23.51 -0.01
CA LEU A 187 0.85 22.95 -1.21
C LEU A 187 1.58 23.42 -2.47
N ALA A 188 1.85 24.72 -2.61
CA ALA A 188 2.64 25.25 -3.72
C ALA A 188 4.04 24.61 -3.80
N ARG A 189 4.66 24.30 -2.65
CA ARG A 189 5.94 23.59 -2.65
C ARG A 189 5.80 22.15 -3.15
N LEU A 190 4.75 21.44 -2.78
CA LEU A 190 4.47 20.08 -3.27
C LEU A 190 4.21 20.04 -4.79
N GLU A 191 3.71 21.13 -5.38
CA GLU A 191 3.55 21.26 -6.84
C GLU A 191 4.89 21.41 -7.57
N THR A 192 5.88 22.04 -6.93
CA THR A 192 7.22 22.24 -7.52
C THR A 192 8.14 21.03 -7.39
N GLY A 193 7.83 20.09 -6.49
CA GLY A 193 8.58 18.84 -6.39
C GLY A 193 8.08 17.93 -5.26
N PRO A 194 8.25 16.61 -5.40
CA PRO A 194 7.75 15.64 -4.44
C PRO A 194 8.51 15.74 -3.10
N ALA A 195 7.77 15.67 -1.99
CA ALA A 195 8.32 15.40 -0.67
C ALA A 195 8.20 13.91 -0.34
N ASP A 196 9.11 13.40 0.49
CA ASP A 196 9.07 12.03 1.01
C ASP A 196 8.20 11.92 2.27
N ALA A 197 8.06 13.01 3.02
CA ALA A 197 7.11 13.14 4.12
C ALA A 197 6.80 14.62 4.40
N LEU A 198 5.67 14.84 5.07
CA LEU A 198 5.28 16.14 5.61
C LEU A 198 5.21 16.07 7.14
N VAL A 199 5.92 16.97 7.82
CA VAL A 199 5.84 17.15 9.27
C VAL A 199 4.98 18.38 9.55
N LEU A 200 3.95 18.20 10.39
CA LEU A 200 3.01 19.25 10.76
C LEU A 200 3.21 19.61 12.23
N ASP A 201 3.75 20.79 12.48
CA ASP A 201 4.03 21.33 13.83
C ASP A 201 3.41 22.73 13.95
N ALA A 202 2.08 22.76 13.94
CA ALA A 202 1.29 23.98 13.83
C ALA A 202 0.07 23.92 14.79
N PRO A 203 -0.65 25.04 15.00
CA PRO A 203 -1.92 24.99 15.71
C PRO A 203 -2.92 24.00 15.09
N ALA A 204 -3.72 23.31 15.90
CA ALA A 204 -4.61 22.23 15.48
C ALA A 204 -5.51 22.58 14.28
N ALA A 205 -6.06 23.81 14.25
CA ALA A 205 -6.87 24.28 13.12
C ALA A 205 -6.11 24.29 11.77
N ARG A 206 -4.82 24.64 11.78
CA ARG A 206 -3.99 24.62 10.57
C ARG A 206 -3.58 23.20 10.18
N ILE A 207 -3.38 22.32 11.16
CA ILE A 207 -3.13 20.89 10.92
C ILE A 207 -4.34 20.27 10.22
N ALA A 208 -5.54 20.46 10.78
CA ALA A 208 -6.78 19.95 10.21
C ALA A 208 -6.98 20.45 8.77
N HIS A 209 -6.85 21.77 8.54
CA HIS A 209 -6.96 22.34 7.21
C HIS A 209 -5.96 21.74 6.21
N MET A 210 -4.71 21.53 6.63
CA MET A 210 -3.69 20.90 5.78
C MET A 210 -4.03 19.45 5.46
N LEU A 211 -4.41 18.66 6.46
CA LEU A 211 -4.75 17.24 6.26
C LEU A 211 -5.95 17.08 5.32
N GLU A 212 -6.99 17.90 5.49
CA GLU A 212 -8.13 17.92 4.57
C GLU A 212 -7.74 18.34 3.15
N ALA A 213 -6.83 19.30 2.99
CA ALA A 213 -6.35 19.72 1.68
C ALA A 213 -5.58 18.60 0.97
N LEU A 214 -4.76 17.83 1.71
CA LEU A 214 -4.04 16.68 1.18
C LEU A 214 -4.98 15.53 0.79
N ASP A 215 -6.03 15.29 1.58
CA ASP A 215 -7.02 14.24 1.32
C ASP A 215 -7.85 14.55 0.05
N ARG A 216 -8.15 15.83 -0.19
CA ARG A 216 -8.88 16.28 -1.39
C ARG A 216 -8.07 16.24 -2.68
N ASP A 217 -6.73 16.18 -2.60
CA ASP A 217 -5.86 16.13 -3.78
C ASP A 217 -5.31 14.70 -4.00
N PRO A 218 -5.77 13.98 -5.05
CA PRO A 218 -5.29 12.63 -5.35
C PRO A 218 -3.77 12.52 -5.56
N ARG A 219 -3.10 13.62 -5.91
CA ARG A 219 -1.64 13.67 -6.08
C ARG A 219 -0.91 13.56 -4.74
N HIS A 220 -1.56 13.92 -3.64
CA HIS A 220 -0.97 14.05 -2.31
C HIS A 220 -1.63 13.16 -1.25
N MET A 221 -2.76 12.50 -1.56
CA MET A 221 -3.49 11.61 -0.64
C MET A 221 -2.68 10.45 -0.02
N HIS A 222 -1.48 10.20 -0.54
CA HIS A 222 -0.58 9.17 -0.04
C HIS A 222 0.76 9.73 0.46
N LEU A 223 0.90 11.04 0.60
CA LEU A 223 2.06 11.66 1.22
C LEU A 223 2.02 11.34 2.72
N PRO A 224 3.04 10.66 3.28
CA PRO A 224 3.05 10.37 4.71
C PRO A 224 3.14 11.65 5.53
N THR A 225 2.27 11.76 6.53
CA THR A 225 2.20 12.90 7.44
C THR A 225 2.55 12.50 8.87
N LEU A 226 3.51 13.20 9.46
CA LEU A 226 3.79 13.12 10.90
C LEU A 226 3.31 14.40 11.56
N VAL A 227 2.32 14.29 12.44
CA VAL A 227 1.83 15.44 13.21
C VAL A 227 2.54 15.49 14.56
N ILE A 228 2.99 16.68 14.96
CA ILE A 228 3.44 16.98 16.32
C ILE A 228 2.26 17.60 17.07
N ALA A 229 1.57 16.80 17.87
CA ALA A 229 0.41 17.21 18.64
C ALA A 229 0.81 17.79 19.99
N ARG A 230 0.13 18.85 20.42
CA ARG A 230 0.41 19.51 21.70
C ARG A 230 -0.10 18.76 22.92
N ASP A 231 -1.11 17.93 22.72
CA ASP A 231 -1.79 17.17 23.76
C ASP A 231 -2.51 15.94 23.16
N ALA A 232 -3.02 15.07 24.04
CA ALA A 232 -3.69 13.84 23.65
C ALA A 232 -4.97 14.09 22.82
N ALA A 233 -5.69 15.18 23.06
CA ALA A 233 -6.91 15.52 22.32
C ALA A 233 -6.60 15.92 20.87
N SER A 234 -5.60 16.79 20.70
CA SER A 234 -5.08 17.20 19.40
C SER A 234 -4.53 16.02 18.61
N ARG A 235 -3.94 15.04 19.30
CA ARG A 235 -3.47 13.79 18.68
C ARG A 235 -4.62 12.96 18.11
N VAL A 236 -5.69 12.74 18.86
CA VAL A 236 -6.88 12.03 18.37
C VAL A 236 -7.50 12.78 17.20
N ALA A 237 -7.68 14.10 17.33
CA ALA A 237 -8.21 14.92 16.25
C ALA A 237 -7.36 14.80 14.96
N ALA A 238 -6.04 14.90 15.06
CA ALA A 238 -5.15 14.76 13.89
C ALA A 238 -5.27 13.38 13.23
N LEU A 239 -5.39 12.32 14.02
CA LEU A 239 -5.60 10.96 13.52
C LEU A 239 -6.95 10.80 12.79
N GLU A 240 -8.03 11.37 13.33
CA GLU A 240 -9.35 11.40 12.70
C GLU A 240 -9.31 12.14 11.35
N HIS A 241 -8.55 13.25 11.27
CA HIS A 241 -8.36 14.02 10.04
C HIS A 241 -7.41 13.35 9.03
N GLY A 242 -6.88 12.15 9.31
CA GLY A 242 -6.11 11.36 8.34
C GLY A 242 -4.60 11.52 8.44
N ALA A 243 -4.07 11.99 9.58
CA ALA A 243 -2.63 11.91 9.83
C ALA A 243 -2.14 10.45 9.71
N SER A 244 -0.99 10.26 9.05
CA SER A 244 -0.38 8.93 8.91
C SER A 244 0.17 8.43 10.25
N ASP A 245 0.80 9.33 11.01
CA ASP A 245 1.25 9.09 12.38
C ASP A 245 1.25 10.41 13.18
N VAL A 246 1.23 10.30 14.51
CA VAL A 246 1.21 11.45 15.41
C VAL A 246 2.12 11.21 16.60
N ALA A 247 2.98 12.17 16.90
CA ALA A 247 3.78 12.24 18.12
C ALA A 247 3.27 13.37 19.01
N LEU A 248 3.44 13.24 20.33
CA LEU A 248 3.24 14.36 21.25
C LEU A 248 4.46 15.28 21.21
N ALA A 249 4.27 16.57 21.44
CA ALA A 249 5.34 17.57 21.44
C ALA A 249 6.39 17.29 22.54
N GLU A 250 5.95 16.72 23.66
CA GLU A 250 6.78 16.27 24.78
C GLU A 250 7.46 14.90 24.55
N ALA A 251 7.16 14.22 23.43
CA ALA A 251 7.76 12.92 23.14
C ALA A 251 9.28 13.03 22.99
N ALA A 252 10.00 12.00 23.45
CA ALA A 252 11.44 11.97 23.31
C ALA A 252 11.86 12.06 21.83
N PRO A 253 12.93 12.81 21.47
CA PRO A 253 13.38 12.93 20.08
C PRO A 253 13.62 11.58 19.38
N ARG A 254 14.04 10.55 20.13
CA ARG A 254 14.21 9.20 19.61
C ARG A 254 12.91 8.54 19.13
N ASP A 255 11.77 8.85 19.75
CA ASP A 255 10.46 8.34 19.34
C ASP A 255 9.98 9.04 18.07
N ILE A 256 10.00 10.37 18.06
CA ILE A 256 9.70 11.18 16.87
C ILE A 256 10.55 10.72 15.68
N GLY A 257 11.85 10.51 15.90
CA GLY A 257 12.75 10.03 14.86
C GLY A 257 12.41 8.61 14.38
N ARG A 258 11.95 7.72 15.27
CA ARG A 258 11.51 6.37 14.91
C ARG A 258 10.30 6.42 13.99
N ARG A 259 9.29 7.21 14.36
CA ARG A 259 8.06 7.41 13.57
C ARG A 259 8.40 7.94 12.19
N LEU A 260 9.23 8.98 12.13
CA LEU A 260 9.70 9.54 10.87
C LEU A 260 10.45 8.49 10.03
N GLN A 261 11.37 7.72 10.63
CA GLN A 261 12.10 6.66 9.93
C GLN A 261 11.15 5.62 9.31
N LEU A 262 10.10 5.23 10.04
CA LEU A 262 9.10 4.27 9.55
C LEU A 262 8.29 4.84 8.38
N LEU A 263 7.84 6.09 8.49
CA LEU A 263 7.10 6.78 7.42
C LEU A 263 7.97 6.93 6.15
N LEU A 264 9.21 7.39 6.30
CA LEU A 264 10.16 7.54 5.19
C LEU A 264 10.49 6.18 4.55
N GLY A 265 10.69 5.14 5.37
CA GLY A 265 10.93 3.79 4.88
C GLY A 265 9.73 3.21 4.12
N ALA A 266 8.51 3.46 4.61
CA ALA A 266 7.28 3.05 3.94
C ALA A 266 7.13 3.76 2.59
N GLN A 267 7.39 5.07 2.54
CA GLN A 267 7.33 5.85 1.31
C GLN A 267 8.38 5.43 0.29
N ALA A 268 9.62 5.20 0.72
CA ALA A 268 10.69 4.74 -0.17
C ALA A 268 10.33 3.39 -0.81
N ARG A 269 9.80 2.44 -0.02
CA ARG A 269 9.31 1.14 -0.53
C ARG A 269 8.15 1.31 -1.50
N ARG A 270 7.23 2.22 -1.21
CA ARG A 270 6.08 2.53 -2.08
C ARG A 270 6.53 3.12 -3.41
N ARG A 271 7.35 4.17 -3.41
CA ARG A 271 7.91 4.77 -4.64
C ARG A 271 8.67 3.76 -5.49
N LEU A 272 9.43 2.87 -4.85
CA LEU A 272 10.13 1.79 -5.55
C LEU A 272 9.17 0.78 -6.19
N ALA A 273 8.12 0.39 -5.47
CA ALA A 273 7.07 -0.49 -5.99
C ALA A 273 6.36 0.18 -7.18
N ASP A 274 5.89 1.41 -7.01
CA ASP A 274 5.18 2.19 -8.04
C ASP A 274 6.04 2.34 -9.30
N ALA A 275 7.31 2.74 -9.16
CA ALA A 275 8.21 2.88 -10.31
C ALA A 275 8.42 1.56 -11.07
N ARG A 276 8.48 0.43 -10.38
CA ARG A 276 8.66 -0.90 -10.99
C ARG A 276 7.39 -1.42 -11.63
N LEU A 277 6.24 -1.26 -10.97
CA LEU A 277 4.94 -1.67 -11.52
C LEU A 277 4.58 -0.82 -12.73
N GLU A 278 4.82 0.50 -12.68
CA GLU A 278 4.61 1.41 -13.81
C GLU A 278 5.55 1.09 -14.98
N ARG A 279 6.80 0.70 -14.71
CA ARG A 279 7.69 0.22 -15.77
C ARG A 279 7.16 -1.05 -16.42
N PHE A 280 6.74 -2.03 -15.63
CA PHE A 280 6.12 -3.24 -16.15
C PHE A 280 4.91 -2.89 -17.03
N ARG A 281 4.05 -1.99 -16.55
CA ARG A 281 2.88 -1.49 -17.26
C ARG A 281 3.28 -0.92 -18.63
N ARG A 282 4.24 0.00 -18.68
CA ARG A 282 4.73 0.59 -19.94
C ARG A 282 5.35 -0.45 -20.88
N SER A 283 6.20 -1.34 -20.38
CA SER A 283 6.88 -2.35 -21.20
C SER A 283 5.90 -3.35 -21.81
N VAL A 284 4.90 -3.81 -21.05
CA VAL A 284 3.94 -4.83 -21.52
C VAL A 284 2.76 -4.22 -22.27
N HIS A 285 2.41 -2.95 -22.03
CA HIS A 285 1.21 -2.35 -22.62
C HIS A 285 1.51 -1.34 -23.72
N ASP A 286 2.46 -0.44 -23.52
CA ASP A 286 2.77 0.60 -24.52
C ASP A 286 3.69 0.07 -25.62
N GLY A 287 4.60 -0.86 -25.27
CA GLY A 287 5.47 -1.56 -26.22
C GLY A 287 4.73 -2.52 -27.15
N GLY A 288 3.51 -2.95 -26.78
CA GLY A 288 2.66 -3.85 -27.58
C GLY A 288 3.12 -5.32 -27.63
N ASP A 289 4.22 -5.65 -26.95
CA ASP A 289 4.79 -6.99 -26.95
C ASP A 289 3.95 -7.96 -26.12
N ALA A 290 3.57 -9.08 -26.73
CA ALA A 290 2.96 -10.19 -26.02
C ALA A 290 4.03 -10.94 -25.22
N LEU A 291 3.72 -11.24 -23.95
CA LEU A 291 4.58 -12.06 -23.10
C LEU A 291 4.70 -13.48 -23.66
N ALA A 292 5.88 -14.06 -23.50
CA ALA A 292 6.11 -15.45 -23.87
C ALA A 292 5.37 -16.38 -22.87
N PRO A 293 4.84 -17.53 -23.30
CA PRO A 293 4.18 -18.48 -22.39
C PRO A 293 5.07 -18.92 -21.22
N GLU A 294 6.38 -19.00 -21.43
CA GLU A 294 7.35 -19.40 -20.40
C GLU A 294 7.49 -18.34 -19.31
N ASP A 295 7.37 -17.06 -19.65
CA ASP A 295 7.40 -15.93 -18.71
C ASP A 295 6.16 -15.98 -17.79
N ILE A 296 5.00 -16.31 -18.37
CA ILE A 296 3.75 -16.48 -17.63
C ILE A 296 3.83 -17.69 -16.69
N GLU A 297 4.33 -18.83 -17.16
CA GLU A 297 4.50 -20.00 -16.32
C GLU A 297 5.52 -19.77 -15.18
N ALA A 298 6.60 -19.01 -15.46
CA ALA A 298 7.51 -18.57 -14.42
C ALA A 298 6.78 -17.74 -13.36
N TYR A 299 6.03 -16.71 -13.75
CA TYR A 299 5.28 -15.87 -12.82
C TYR A 299 4.24 -16.68 -12.02
N ARG A 300 3.46 -17.54 -12.69
CA ARG A 300 2.44 -18.40 -12.08
C ARG A 300 3.05 -19.27 -10.97
N ARG A 301 4.21 -19.88 -11.21
CA ARG A 301 4.90 -20.71 -10.20
C ARG A 301 5.28 -19.92 -8.95
N VAL A 302 5.87 -18.74 -9.10
CA VAL A 302 6.28 -17.94 -7.93
C VAL A 302 5.07 -17.38 -7.18
N LEU A 303 4.04 -16.92 -7.88
CA LEU A 303 2.80 -16.45 -7.27
C LEU A 303 2.08 -17.58 -6.52
N THR A 304 1.97 -18.77 -7.13
CA THR A 304 1.36 -19.95 -6.51
C THR A 304 2.08 -20.32 -5.23
N ALA A 305 3.42 -20.33 -5.23
CA ALA A 305 4.20 -20.62 -4.03
C ALA A 305 3.92 -19.61 -2.90
N ALA A 306 3.88 -18.31 -3.22
CA ALA A 306 3.60 -17.26 -2.25
C ALA A 306 2.17 -17.31 -1.68
N LEU A 307 1.17 -17.58 -2.53
CA LEU A 307 -0.24 -17.70 -2.12
C LEU A 307 -0.52 -18.98 -1.33
N LYS A 308 0.16 -20.09 -1.66
CA LYS A 308 0.02 -21.37 -0.95
C LYS A 308 0.38 -21.23 0.54
N LEU A 309 1.36 -20.37 0.88
CA LEU A 309 1.68 -20.08 2.28
C LEU A 309 0.49 -19.49 3.04
N ARG A 310 -0.43 -18.82 2.35
CA ARG A 310 -1.67 -18.27 2.92
C ARG A 310 -2.87 -19.20 2.70
N GLY A 311 -2.67 -20.43 2.21
CA GLY A 311 -3.75 -21.35 1.89
C GLY A 311 -4.63 -20.86 0.72
N ARG A 312 -4.08 -20.06 -0.18
CA ARG A 312 -4.76 -19.53 -1.38
C ARG A 312 -4.11 -20.06 -2.66
N ALA A 313 -4.82 -19.97 -3.77
CA ALA A 313 -4.32 -20.27 -5.10
C ALA A 313 -4.61 -19.07 -6.02
N PRO A 314 -3.73 -18.80 -7.01
CA PRO A 314 -4.01 -17.74 -7.97
C PRO A 314 -5.21 -18.11 -8.84
N LEU A 315 -5.94 -17.08 -9.25
CA LEU A 315 -7.06 -17.19 -10.18
C LEU A 315 -6.62 -16.69 -11.55
N GLU A 316 -6.78 -17.52 -12.57
CA GLU A 316 -6.45 -17.18 -13.94
C GLU A 316 -7.73 -17.07 -14.76
N VAL A 317 -7.88 -15.96 -15.48
CA VAL A 317 -9.10 -15.67 -16.25
C VAL A 317 -8.71 -15.07 -17.59
N ARG A 318 -9.29 -15.58 -18.67
CA ARG A 318 -9.11 -15.00 -20.00
C ARG A 318 -9.96 -13.73 -20.06
N LEU A 319 -9.41 -12.63 -20.58
CA LEU A 319 -10.12 -11.35 -20.53
C LEU A 319 -11.44 -11.35 -21.32
N GLU A 320 -11.52 -12.19 -22.36
CA GLU A 320 -12.75 -12.47 -23.12
C GLU A 320 -13.90 -13.04 -22.28
N GLU A 321 -13.59 -13.71 -21.16
CA GLU A 321 -14.57 -14.26 -20.21
C GLU A 321 -15.03 -13.18 -19.20
N VAL A 322 -14.21 -12.15 -18.98
CA VAL A 322 -14.50 -11.04 -18.06
C VAL A 322 -15.37 -10.00 -18.74
N HIS A 323 -15.12 -9.76 -20.01
CA HIS A 323 -15.90 -8.86 -20.85
C HIS A 323 -15.96 -9.46 -22.27
N PRO A 324 -17.13 -9.98 -22.71
CA PRO A 324 -17.28 -10.37 -24.10
C PRO A 324 -17.00 -9.11 -24.93
N GLY A 325 -16.04 -9.16 -25.85
CA GLY A 325 -15.64 -8.00 -26.64
C GLY A 325 -16.82 -7.27 -27.27
N PRO A 326 -16.64 -6.03 -27.75
CA PRO A 326 -17.71 -5.33 -28.44
C PRO A 326 -18.34 -6.30 -29.44
N ARG A 327 -19.66 -6.53 -29.32
CA ARG A 327 -20.41 -7.29 -30.32
C ARG A 327 -19.99 -6.75 -31.67
N GLU A 328 -19.63 -7.62 -32.61
CA GLU A 328 -19.26 -7.19 -33.97
C GLU A 328 -20.21 -6.09 -34.41
N LEU A 329 -19.71 -4.87 -34.42
CA LEU A 329 -20.39 -3.76 -35.05
C LEU A 329 -20.20 -4.08 -36.53
N HIS A 330 -21.15 -4.83 -37.10
CA HIS A 330 -21.36 -4.84 -38.55
C HIS A 330 -21.74 -3.40 -38.92
N LEU A 331 -20.72 -2.56 -39.07
CA LEU A 331 -20.88 -1.26 -39.69
C LEU A 331 -21.20 -1.57 -41.15
N ALA A 332 -22.15 -0.86 -41.74
CA ALA A 332 -22.50 -1.04 -43.15
C ALA A 332 -21.33 -0.82 -44.15
N ASN A 333 -20.11 -0.56 -43.66
CA ASN A 333 -18.88 -0.23 -44.36
C ASN A 333 -17.67 -1.07 -43.87
N ASP A 334 -17.84 -2.38 -43.64
CA ASP A 334 -16.82 -3.33 -43.14
C ASP A 334 -15.53 -3.48 -44.00
N GLY A 335 -15.22 -2.54 -44.91
CA GLY A 335 -14.02 -2.58 -45.76
C GLY A 335 -13.14 -1.32 -45.76
N ILE A 336 -13.52 -0.23 -45.09
CA ILE A 336 -12.81 1.06 -45.22
C ILE A 336 -11.82 1.32 -44.07
N PHE A 337 -12.09 0.80 -42.88
CA PHE A 337 -11.24 1.01 -41.72
C PHE A 337 -10.50 -0.28 -41.35
N PRO A 338 -9.17 -0.24 -41.17
CA PRO A 338 -8.46 -1.40 -40.63
C PRO A 338 -9.05 -1.75 -39.26
N PRO A 339 -9.05 -3.04 -38.87
CA PRO A 339 -9.46 -3.42 -37.53
C PRO A 339 -8.68 -2.60 -36.51
N PRO A 340 -9.31 -2.21 -35.38
CA PRO A 340 -8.65 -1.41 -34.37
C PRO A 340 -7.32 -2.07 -33.99
N ALA A 341 -6.22 -1.32 -34.11
CA ALA A 341 -4.85 -1.82 -33.93
C ALA A 341 -4.58 -2.39 -32.52
N ARG A 342 -5.51 -2.19 -31.57
CA ARG A 342 -5.41 -2.65 -30.18
C ARG A 342 -6.71 -3.32 -29.76
N ASP A 343 -6.57 -4.48 -29.11
CA ASP A 343 -7.65 -5.23 -28.47
C ASP A 343 -8.38 -4.34 -27.43
N PRO A 344 -9.67 -4.01 -27.67
CA PRO A 344 -10.42 -3.12 -26.79
C PRO A 344 -10.69 -3.76 -25.42
N VAL A 345 -10.86 -5.09 -25.35
CA VAL A 345 -11.08 -5.81 -24.10
C VAL A 345 -9.82 -5.70 -23.23
N LEU A 346 -8.66 -5.95 -23.82
CA LEU A 346 -7.39 -5.78 -23.12
C LEU A 346 -7.20 -4.32 -22.69
N THR A 347 -7.49 -3.34 -23.54
CA THR A 347 -7.31 -1.92 -23.22
C THR A 347 -8.20 -1.48 -22.06
N THR A 348 -9.47 -1.89 -22.05
CA THR A 348 -10.39 -1.63 -20.94
C THR A 348 -9.94 -2.35 -19.67
N ALA A 349 -9.54 -3.62 -19.76
CA ALA A 349 -9.04 -4.36 -18.61
C ALA A 349 -7.78 -3.72 -18.00
N LEU A 350 -6.88 -3.19 -18.83
CA LEU A 350 -5.69 -2.47 -18.40
C LEU A 350 -5.98 -1.09 -17.80
N ALA A 351 -7.00 -0.40 -18.30
CA ALA A 351 -7.47 0.85 -17.71
C ALA A 351 -8.17 0.61 -16.36
N ALA A 352 -8.88 -0.51 -16.24
CA ALA A 352 -9.58 -0.91 -15.03
C ALA A 352 -8.65 -1.53 -13.97
N SER A 353 -7.54 -2.17 -14.38
CA SER A 353 -6.66 -2.91 -13.47
C SER A 353 -5.89 -1.98 -12.53
N ARG A 354 -5.64 -2.46 -11.31
CA ARG A 354 -4.68 -1.83 -10.40
C ARG A 354 -3.27 -2.19 -10.84
N GLU A 355 -2.29 -1.42 -10.41
CA GLU A 355 -0.89 -1.68 -10.76
C GLU A 355 -0.41 -3.05 -10.24
N GLU A 356 -0.96 -3.51 -9.10
CA GLU A 356 -0.69 -4.84 -8.55
C GLU A 356 -1.45 -6.00 -9.26
N ASP A 357 -2.48 -5.72 -10.05
CA ASP A 357 -3.17 -6.76 -10.81
C ASP A 357 -2.28 -7.18 -12.00
N PHE A 358 -2.10 -8.48 -12.22
CA PHE A 358 -1.34 -8.96 -13.38
C PHE A 358 -2.29 -9.13 -14.57
N VAL A 359 -2.24 -8.20 -15.50
CA VAL A 359 -3.02 -8.24 -16.75
C VAL A 359 -2.07 -8.05 -17.92
N ALA A 360 -2.06 -8.97 -18.88
CA ALA A 360 -1.14 -8.91 -20.02
C ALA A 360 -1.68 -9.64 -21.25
N ARG A 361 -1.09 -9.36 -22.41
CA ARG A 361 -1.24 -10.19 -23.61
C ARG A 361 -0.21 -11.30 -23.59
N VAL A 362 -0.62 -12.52 -23.90
CA VAL A 362 0.24 -13.70 -23.97
C VAL A 362 0.26 -14.25 -25.39
N LYS A 363 1.45 -14.52 -25.90
CA LYS A 363 1.65 -15.02 -27.26
C LYS A 363 0.88 -16.35 -27.45
N GLY A 364 -0.02 -16.36 -28.43
CA GLY A 364 -0.85 -17.53 -28.75
C GLY A 364 -2.05 -17.78 -27.83
N SER A 365 -2.20 -17.02 -26.73
CA SER A 365 -3.31 -17.22 -25.76
C SER A 365 -4.26 -16.02 -25.61
N GLY A 366 -3.85 -14.83 -26.10
CA GLY A 366 -4.67 -13.62 -26.03
C GLY A 366 -4.49 -12.84 -24.73
N GLY A 367 -5.51 -12.09 -24.32
CA GLY A 367 -5.52 -11.33 -23.07
C GLY A 367 -5.75 -12.23 -21.84
N LEU A 368 -4.90 -12.10 -20.83
CA LEU A 368 -4.92 -12.90 -19.60
C LEU A 368 -4.85 -12.00 -18.36
N ALA A 369 -5.65 -12.33 -17.35
CA ALA A 369 -5.50 -11.83 -15.98
C ALA A 369 -5.09 -12.96 -15.03
N ILE A 370 -4.09 -12.71 -14.20
CA ILE A 370 -3.69 -13.60 -13.10
C ILE A 370 -3.85 -12.82 -11.79
N LEU A 371 -4.80 -13.24 -10.97
CA LEU A 371 -5.28 -12.53 -9.80
C LEU A 371 -5.02 -13.36 -8.53
N ARG A 372 -5.03 -12.72 -7.36
CA ARG A 372 -4.71 -13.37 -6.09
C ARG A 372 -5.88 -14.13 -5.48
N ASP A 373 -7.10 -13.72 -5.78
CA ASP A 373 -8.35 -14.27 -5.24
C ASP A 373 -9.56 -13.85 -6.09
N SER A 374 -10.75 -14.33 -5.70
CA SER A 374 -12.03 -13.98 -6.32
C SER A 374 -12.43 -12.53 -6.09
N ASP A 375 -12.07 -11.94 -4.95
CA ASP A 375 -12.44 -10.56 -4.62
C ASP A 375 -11.75 -9.58 -5.59
N ALA A 376 -10.50 -9.87 -5.97
CA ALA A 376 -9.78 -9.16 -7.01
C ALA A 376 -10.47 -9.29 -8.39
N LEU A 377 -10.99 -10.46 -8.74
CA LEU A 377 -11.74 -10.65 -9.99
C LEU A 377 -13.04 -9.85 -9.99
N ASP A 378 -13.80 -9.89 -8.90
CA ASP A 378 -15.05 -9.15 -8.81
C ASP A 378 -14.80 -7.64 -8.83
N ALA A 379 -13.73 -7.17 -8.18
CA ALA A 379 -13.29 -5.77 -8.26
C ALA A 379 -12.84 -5.38 -9.68
N LEU A 380 -12.12 -6.25 -10.40
CA LEU A 380 -11.74 -6.01 -11.80
C LEU A 380 -12.99 -5.94 -12.69
N ARG A 381 -13.93 -6.88 -12.55
CA ARG A 381 -15.21 -6.90 -13.28
C ARG A 381 -16.01 -5.61 -13.08
N ARG A 382 -16.17 -5.16 -11.82
CA ARG A 382 -16.88 -3.90 -11.49
C ARG A 382 -16.22 -2.70 -12.16
N ARG A 383 -14.88 -2.60 -12.12
CA ARG A 383 -14.14 -1.50 -12.75
C ARG A 383 -14.24 -1.52 -14.28
N ILE A 384 -14.15 -2.71 -14.89
CA ILE A 384 -14.36 -2.88 -16.33
C ILE A 384 -15.77 -2.43 -16.70
N ALA A 385 -16.80 -2.89 -15.98
CA ALA A 385 -18.18 -2.49 -16.21
C ALA A 385 -18.38 -0.97 -16.10
N ALA A 386 -17.80 -0.33 -15.08
CA ALA A 386 -17.87 1.12 -14.90
C ALA A 386 -17.26 1.90 -16.07
N ILE A 387 -16.09 1.48 -16.58
CA ILE A 387 -15.47 2.10 -17.75
C ILE A 387 -16.35 1.91 -18.99
N VAL A 388 -16.88 0.70 -19.19
CA VAL A 388 -17.74 0.37 -20.35
C VAL A 388 -19.02 1.19 -20.34
N ASP A 389 -19.67 1.32 -19.19
CA ASP A 389 -20.89 2.11 -19.05
C ASP A 389 -20.63 3.61 -19.25
N GLN A 390 -19.46 4.13 -18.84
CA GLN A 390 -19.05 5.51 -19.10
C GLN A 390 -18.67 5.78 -20.57
N THR A 391 -18.16 4.76 -21.27
CA THR A 391 -17.74 4.85 -22.68
C THR A 391 -18.86 4.57 -23.69
N ARG A 392 -20.03 4.11 -23.23
CA ARG A 392 -21.24 3.92 -24.05
C ARG A 392 -21.99 5.22 -24.44
N PHE A 393 -21.46 6.39 -24.11
CA PHE A 393 -21.99 7.66 -24.59
C PHE A 393 -21.41 8.01 -25.97
N GLY A 394 -22.23 7.84 -27.02
CA GLY A 394 -21.95 8.22 -28.40
C GLY A 394 -22.80 7.46 -29.40
#